data_AF-A0A2G9TGY8-F1
#
_entry.id   AF-A0A2G9TGY8-F1
#
_cell.length_a   1.000
_cell.length_b   1.000
_cell.length_c   1.000
_cell.angle_alpha   90.00
_cell.angle_beta   90.00
_cell.angle_gamma   90.00
#
_symmetry.space_group_name_H-M   'P 1'
#
loop_
_entity.id
_entity.type
_entity.pdbx_description
1 polymer ?
#
loop_
_entity_poly.entity_id
_entity_poly.type
_entity_poly.pdbx_seq_one_letter_code
_entity_poly.pdbx_strand_id
1 'polypeptide(L)'
;VVHLKRFSMENGDYAKNTMPVDFDPGRLDLSEYLHANSPEKAMPYRLYAVTNHCGRLNSGHYTALVCHGTTGEWLRFDDESVSTSSASGIN
;
A
#
# COMPACT_ATOMS: atom_id res chain seq x y z
N VAL A 1 5.86 -7.71 0.57
CA VAL A 1 5.47 -6.47 -0.14
C VAL A 1 4.41 -6.84 -1.16
N VAL A 2 3.32 -6.06 -1.26
CA VAL A 2 2.28 -6.23 -2.27
C VAL A 2 2.34 -5.04 -3.21
N HIS A 3 2.45 -5.28 -4.52
CA HIS A 3 2.42 -4.22 -5.54
C HIS A 3 1.09 -4.28 -6.29
N LEU A 4 0.29 -3.23 -6.17
CA LEU A 4 -0.93 -3.06 -6.97
C LEU A 4 -0.53 -2.61 -8.37
N LYS A 5 -0.71 -3.47 -9.37
CA LYS A 5 -0.44 -3.16 -10.79
C LYS A 5 -1.45 -2.14 -11.32
N ARG A 6 -1.24 -0.87 -11.00
CA ARG A 6 -2.17 0.22 -11.35
C ARG A 6 -1.95 0.78 -12.75
N PHE A 7 -0.85 0.49 -13.44
CA PHE A 7 -0.59 1.04 -14.78
C PHE A 7 -0.56 -0.04 -15.84
N SER A 8 -1.25 0.24 -16.95
CA SER A 8 -1.31 -0.58 -18.16
C SER A 8 -1.08 0.28 -19.40
N MET A 9 -0.44 -0.29 -20.42
CA MET A 9 -0.32 0.34 -21.74
C MET A 9 -1.62 0.09 -22.51
N GLU A 10 -2.27 1.16 -22.97
CA GLU A 10 -3.52 1.13 -23.73
C GLU A 10 -3.38 2.10 -24.91
N ASN A 11 -3.52 1.58 -26.13
CA ASN A 11 -3.46 2.36 -27.38
C ASN A 11 -2.24 3.29 -27.52
N GLY A 12 -1.09 2.91 -26.97
CA GLY A 12 0.16 3.68 -27.04
C GLY A 12 0.34 4.74 -25.95
N ASP A 13 -0.55 4.81 -24.97
CA ASP A 13 -0.39 5.62 -23.75
C ASP A 13 -0.57 4.74 -22.50
N TYR A 14 -0.19 5.25 -21.32
CA TYR A 14 -0.37 4.56 -20.05
C TYR A 14 -1.62 5.04 -19.32
N ALA A 15 -2.54 4.10 -19.06
CA ALA A 15 -3.72 4.32 -18.22
C ALA A 15 -3.43 3.93 -16.77
N LYS A 16 -3.97 4.69 -15.82
CA LYS A 16 -3.94 4.36 -14.39
C LYS A 16 -5.28 3.80 -13.95
N ASN A 17 -5.29 2.58 -13.42
CA ASN A 17 -6.42 1.98 -12.73
C ASN A 17 -6.61 2.67 -11.36
N THR A 18 -7.69 3.45 -11.29
CA THR A 18 -8.12 4.20 -10.09
C THR A 18 -9.12 3.44 -9.23
N MET A 19 -9.36 2.15 -9.50
CA MET A 19 -10.25 1.35 -8.67
C MET A 19 -9.78 1.36 -7.20
N PRO A 20 -10.69 1.62 -6.25
CA PRO A 20 -10.40 1.46 -4.82
C PRO A 20 -10.05 0.00 -4.54
N VAL A 21 -9.17 -0.20 -3.57
CA VAL A 21 -8.81 -1.52 -3.06
C VAL A 21 -8.98 -1.44 -1.56
N ASP A 22 -10.00 -2.11 -1.05
CA ASP A 22 -10.26 -2.16 0.39
C ASP A 22 -9.35 -3.20 1.04
N PHE A 23 -8.68 -2.81 2.13
CA PHE A 23 -7.90 -3.74 2.95
C PHE A 23 -7.93 -3.32 4.42
N ASP A 24 -7.68 -4.28 5.32
CA ASP A 24 -7.53 -4.02 6.74
C ASP A 24 -6.04 -3.74 7.06
N PRO A 25 -5.65 -2.53 7.48
CA PRO A 25 -4.27 -2.24 7.85
C PRO A 25 -3.81 -3.01 9.09
N GLY A 26 -4.74 -3.45 9.93
CA GLY A 26 -4.49 -4.19 11.16
C GLY A 26 -4.27 -5.69 10.94
N ARG A 27 -4.70 -6.27 9.81
CA ARG A 27 -4.55 -7.69 9.54
C ARG A 27 -4.71 -8.04 8.06
N LEU A 28 -3.71 -8.73 7.51
CA LEU A 28 -3.79 -9.48 6.27
C LEU A 28 -3.37 -10.92 6.53
N ASP A 29 -4.32 -11.86 6.40
CA ASP A 29 -4.06 -13.28 6.61
C ASP A 29 -3.89 -13.97 5.25
N LEU A 30 -2.67 -14.40 4.92
CA LEU A 30 -2.39 -15.08 3.66
C LEU A 30 -2.32 -16.60 3.80
N SER A 31 -2.72 -17.14 4.95
CA SER A 31 -2.54 -18.56 5.26
C SER A 31 -3.27 -19.49 4.28
N GLU A 32 -4.41 -19.05 3.73
CA GLU A 32 -5.17 -19.81 2.72
C GLU A 32 -4.42 -19.99 1.38
N TYR A 33 -3.45 -19.11 1.09
CA TYR A 33 -2.67 -19.14 -0.14
C TYR A 33 -1.35 -19.93 -0.01
N LEU A 34 -1.08 -20.48 1.17
CA LEU A 34 0.10 -21.31 1.39
C LEU A 34 -0.07 -22.67 0.71
N HIS A 35 1.03 -23.16 0.14
CA HIS A 35 1.07 -24.52 -0.37
C HIS A 35 0.89 -25.52 0.78
N ALA A 36 0.24 -26.66 0.52
CA ALA A 36 -0.05 -27.69 1.54
C ALA A 36 1.21 -28.20 2.27
N ASN A 37 2.37 -28.14 1.61
CA ASN A 37 3.66 -28.55 2.17
C ASN A 37 4.47 -27.37 2.75
N SER A 38 3.86 -26.21 2.95
CA SER A 38 4.53 -25.07 3.58
C SER A 38 4.94 -25.43 5.02
N PRO A 39 6.19 -25.13 5.43
CA PRO A 39 6.59 -25.27 6.83
C PRO A 39 5.86 -24.27 7.73
N GLU A 40 5.35 -23.17 7.16
CA GLU A 40 4.59 -22.14 7.86
C GLU A 40 3.09 -22.47 7.83
N LYS A 41 2.42 -22.29 8.98
CA LYS A 41 1.00 -22.64 9.17
C LYS A 41 0.08 -21.44 9.32
N ALA A 42 0.64 -20.27 9.64
CA ALA A 42 -0.10 -19.03 9.80
C ALA A 42 0.78 -17.87 9.35
N MET A 43 0.27 -17.03 8.46
CA MET A 43 1.00 -15.87 7.93
C MET A 43 0.17 -14.59 8.05
N PRO A 44 -0.05 -14.10 9.29
CA PRO A 44 -0.67 -12.80 9.52
C PRO A 44 0.35 -11.68 9.32
N TYR A 45 -0.02 -10.70 8.51
CA TYR A 45 0.73 -9.49 8.28
C TYR A 45 -0.03 -8.27 8.81
N ARG A 46 0.73 -7.27 9.24
CA ARG A 46 0.22 -5.93 9.55
C ARG A 46 0.82 -4.95 8.57
N LEU A 47 0.01 -4.01 8.11
CA LEU A 47 0.49 -2.94 7.25
C LEU A 47 1.33 -1.97 8.07
N TYR A 48 2.52 -1.64 7.57
CA TYR A 48 3.40 -0.66 8.20
C TYR A 48 3.75 0.50 7.27
N ALA A 49 3.52 0.36 5.96
CA ALA A 49 3.77 1.42 5.01
C ALA A 49 2.91 1.28 3.75
N VAL A 50 2.57 2.41 3.12
CA VAL A 50 1.91 2.52 1.81
C VAL A 50 2.64 3.57 0.98
N THR A 51 2.95 3.24 -0.27
CA THR A 51 3.40 4.21 -1.26
C THR A 51 2.20 4.63 -2.10
N ASN A 52 1.82 5.90 -1.97
CA ASN A 52 0.72 6.50 -2.71
C ASN A 52 1.24 7.15 -3.98
N HIS A 53 0.43 7.12 -5.03
CA HIS A 53 0.71 7.81 -6.27
C HIS A 53 -0.50 8.65 -6.68
N CYS A 54 -0.30 9.91 -7.04
CA CYS A 54 -1.29 10.82 -7.60
C CYS A 54 -0.89 11.24 -9.02
N GLY A 55 -1.84 11.47 -9.92
CA GLY A 55 -1.54 11.88 -11.31
C GLY A 55 -1.27 10.71 -12.26
N ARG A 56 -0.59 11.03 -13.38
CA ARG A 56 -0.29 10.12 -14.50
C ARG A 56 1.08 9.45 -14.31
N LEU A 57 1.34 8.35 -15.02
CA LEU A 57 2.62 7.65 -14.93
C LEU A 57 3.83 8.58 -15.20
N ASN A 58 3.75 9.41 -16.24
CA ASN A 58 4.83 10.29 -16.67
C ASN A 58 4.78 11.70 -16.04
N SER A 59 3.76 11.97 -15.21
CA SER A 59 3.56 13.27 -14.56
C SER A 59 2.66 13.04 -13.35
N GLY A 60 3.25 12.47 -12.32
CA GLY A 60 2.59 12.13 -11.08
C GLY A 60 3.48 12.45 -9.88
N HIS A 61 2.93 12.21 -8.70
CA HIS A 61 3.59 12.50 -7.44
C HIS A 61 3.47 11.32 -6.50
N TYR A 62 4.57 10.97 -5.84
CA TYR A 62 4.63 9.88 -4.88
C TYR A 62 4.72 10.42 -3.47
N THR A 63 3.93 9.84 -2.57
CA THR A 63 4.02 10.11 -1.12
C THR A 63 4.00 8.80 -0.36
N ALA A 64 4.46 8.80 0.88
CA ALA A 64 4.46 7.62 1.72
C ALA A 64 3.63 7.83 2.98
N LEU A 65 2.83 6.84 3.35
CA LEU A 65 2.27 6.70 4.69
C LEU A 65 3.07 5.63 5.41
N VAL A 66 3.57 5.92 6.61
CA VAL A 66 4.37 4.97 7.40
C VAL A 66 3.85 4.95 8.83
N CYS A 67 3.63 3.74 9.34
CA CYS A 67 3.28 3.48 10.72
C CYS A 67 4.56 3.44 11.54
N HIS A 68 4.68 4.33 12.51
CA HIS A 68 5.81 4.37 13.41
C HIS A 68 5.78 3.13 14.33
N GLY A 69 6.84 2.32 14.30
CA GLY A 69 6.85 1.00 14.95
C GLY A 69 6.67 1.02 16.47
N THR A 70 7.01 2.13 17.13
CA THR A 70 6.90 2.27 18.60
C THR A 70 5.60 2.94 19.03
N THR A 71 5.15 3.99 18.33
CA THR A 71 3.96 4.76 18.74
C THR A 71 2.68 4.26 18.08
N GLY A 72 2.78 3.52 16.97
CA GLY A 72 1.63 3.09 16.15
C GLY A 72 0.99 4.24 15.37
N GLU A 73 1.57 5.43 15.40
CA GLU A 73 1.07 6.61 14.70
C GLU A 73 1.41 6.54 13.22
N TRP A 74 0.47 6.99 12.39
CA TRP A 74 0.69 7.10 10.96
C TRP A 74 1.22 8.47 10.60
N LEU A 75 2.30 8.50 9.84
CA LEU A 75 2.95 9.70 9.35
C LEU A 75 2.89 9.71 7.82
N ARG A 76 2.56 10.87 7.25
CA ARG A 76 2.65 11.15 5.83
C ARG A 76 3.97 11.85 5.54
N PHE A 77 4.72 11.28 4.62
CA PHE A 77 5.95 11.83 4.06
C PHE A 77 5.67 12.29 2.62
N ASP A 78 5.86 13.58 2.39
CA ASP A 78 5.62 14.28 1.14
C ASP A 78 6.88 15.11 0.86
N ASP A 79 7.84 14.49 0.16
CA ASP A 79 9.21 14.99 -0.02
C ASP A 79 9.88 15.38 1.31
N GLU A 80 10.28 16.64 1.49
CA GLU A 80 10.84 17.16 2.75
C GLU A 80 9.81 17.34 3.87
N SER A 81 8.51 17.26 3.57
CA SER A 81 7.44 17.56 4.51
C SER A 81 6.93 16.31 5.20
N VAL A 82 6.86 16.35 6.54
CA VAL A 82 6.30 15.27 7.37
C VAL A 82 5.10 15.81 8.13
N SER A 83 4.00 15.06 8.10
CA SER A 83 2.77 15.39 8.82
C SER A 83 2.11 14.16 9.44
N THR A 84 1.33 14.34 10.50
CA THR A 84 0.53 13.27 11.09
C THR A 84 -0.64 12.91 10.19
N SER A 85 -0.95 11.63 10.06
CA SER A 85 -2.09 11.11 9.32
C SER A 85 -2.98 10.25 10.21
N SER A 86 -4.29 10.28 9.98
CA SER A 86 -5.20 9.33 10.62
C SER A 86 -5.12 7.97 9.93
N ALA A 87 -5.42 6.90 10.68
CA ALA A 87 -5.49 5.54 10.13
C ALA A 87 -6.58 5.39 9.06
N SER A 88 -7.61 6.26 9.06
CA SER A 88 -8.66 6.29 8.04
C SER A 88 -8.16 6.80 6.68
N GLY A 89 -7.05 7.54 6.62
CA GLY A 89 -6.46 8.03 5.37
C GLY A 89 -5.64 6.99 4.60
N ILE A 90 -5.67 5.73 5.07
CA ILE A 90 -4.93 4.60 4.48
C ILE A 90 -5.77 3.89 3.40
N ASN A 91 -7.10 3.88 3.54
CA ASN A 91 -8.04 3.30 2.58
C ASN A 91 -8.59 4.37 1.62
#